data_AF-A0A834A5E2-F1
#
_entry.id   AF-A0A834A5E2-F1
#
_cell.length_a   1.000
_cell.length_b   1.000
_cell.length_c   1.000
_cell.angle_alpha   90.00
_cell.angle_beta   90.00
_cell.angle_gamma   90.00
#
_symmetry.space_group_name_H-M   'P 1'
#
loop_
_entity.id
_entity.type
_entity.pdbx_description
1 polymer ?
#
loop_
_entity_poly.entity_id
_entity_poly.type
_entity_poly.pdbx_seq_one_letter_code
_entity_poly.pdbx_strand_id
1 'polypeptide(L)'
;MAGYNVFWSSNPGLPLLTEMVKSRLNSWFQHRPPGASPDRYLGLPGSLKWEDRGPSGQGQGQGQFLIQQVTLRVPFSVELVFESGSAQAGNQALGQLSGSQLTQALETHAKAFRARFEKTFRLQEKGLSPEEQSLGQAALSGLLGGIGYFYGQGLVLPDIMDEGSEQKVAPALFPPVPLFTAVPSRSFFPRGFLWDEGFHQLLVQRWDPRLTRDALGHWLGLLNADGWIGREQVLGDEARARVPPEFLVQRAAHANPPTLLLPVAHMLEGGDPADLAFLRRAFPRLRAWFSWLHESQAGPEPLSYRWRGRDPALPTLLNPKTLPSGLDDYPRASHPSATERHLDLRCWVALGARVLAQLAEQLGEAEAAAELRPLAASLGAEKILDELHWAPELGIFADFGNHTKAVQLKPQPPHGLVRVVGRPPPQLQYVDALGYVSLFPLLLRLLDPHSSRLGPLLDVLSDSRHLWSPFGLRSLAASSPFYGQRNSEHDPPYWRGAVWLNVNYLALGALHHYGHLEGPHQAQAAKLHSELRANVVGNVLRQFQATGFLWEQYSDRDGRGMGCRPFQGWTSLVLLAMAEDY
;
A
#
# COMPACT_ATOMS: atom_id res chain seq x y z
N MET A 1 -6.40 4.27 47.13
CA MET A 1 -7.47 4.85 46.30
C MET A 1 -6.83 5.53 45.10
N ALA A 2 -7.40 5.40 43.92
CA ALA A 2 -6.91 6.09 42.72
C ALA A 2 -7.14 7.60 42.80
N GLY A 3 -6.31 8.39 42.11
CA GLY A 3 -6.60 9.80 41.84
C GLY A 3 -7.51 9.92 40.61
N TYR A 4 -8.53 10.77 40.67
CA TYR A 4 -9.47 10.98 39.57
C TYR A 4 -9.53 12.46 39.19
N ASN A 5 -9.50 12.73 37.89
CA ASN A 5 -9.66 14.07 37.33
C ASN A 5 -10.50 13.96 36.04
N VAL A 6 -11.16 15.04 35.62
CA VAL A 6 -12.07 15.01 34.48
C VAL A 6 -12.14 16.37 33.79
N PHE A 7 -12.29 16.36 32.46
CA PHE A 7 -12.50 17.56 31.65
C PHE A 7 -13.68 17.36 30.70
N TRP A 8 -14.55 18.37 30.59
CA TRP A 8 -15.75 18.34 29.75
C TRP A 8 -16.03 19.70 29.11
N SER A 9 -16.08 19.72 27.78
CA SER A 9 -16.33 20.93 26.97
C SER A 9 -17.01 20.60 25.64
N SER A 10 -17.22 21.61 24.80
CA SER A 10 -17.46 21.39 23.37
C SER A 10 -16.24 20.73 22.72
N ASN A 11 -16.49 19.94 21.66
CA ASN A 11 -15.43 19.27 20.91
C ASN A 11 -14.57 20.32 20.16
N PRO A 12 -13.24 20.35 20.37
CA PRO A 12 -12.36 21.27 19.64
C PRO A 12 -12.10 20.86 18.19
N GLY A 13 -12.50 19.67 17.77
CA GLY A 13 -12.04 19.00 16.56
C GLY A 13 -11.03 17.90 16.90
N LEU A 14 -11.13 16.75 16.23
CA LEU A 14 -10.36 15.54 16.58
C LEU A 14 -8.83 15.75 16.54
N PRO A 15 -8.25 16.50 15.57
CA PRO A 15 -6.81 16.78 15.56
C PRO A 15 -6.31 17.60 16.77
N LEU A 16 -7.20 18.33 17.45
CA LEU A 16 -6.85 19.27 18.51
C LEU A 16 -7.00 18.69 19.93
N LEU A 17 -7.50 17.45 20.07
CA LEU A 17 -7.74 16.81 21.37
C LEU A 17 -6.46 16.71 22.22
N THR A 18 -5.32 16.36 21.60
CA THR A 18 -4.05 16.21 22.32
C THR A 18 -3.57 17.53 22.93
N GLU A 19 -3.58 18.61 22.15
CA GLU A 19 -3.17 19.93 22.62
C GLU A 19 -4.17 20.51 23.64
N MET A 20 -5.46 20.21 23.46
CA MET A 20 -6.48 20.55 24.45
C MET A 20 -6.16 19.92 25.81
N VAL A 21 -5.89 18.61 25.86
CA VAL A 21 -5.55 17.91 27.11
C VAL A 21 -4.25 18.45 27.73
N LYS A 22 -3.19 18.62 26.93
CA LYS A 22 -1.91 19.18 27.42
C LYS A 22 -2.08 20.54 28.07
N SER A 23 -2.87 21.44 27.46
CA SER A 23 -3.11 22.78 27.99
C SER A 23 -3.88 22.80 29.32
N ARG A 24 -4.61 21.71 29.62
CA ARG A 24 -5.44 21.57 30.84
C ARG A 24 -4.76 20.74 31.94
N LEU A 25 -3.65 20.05 31.66
CA LEU A 25 -2.79 19.41 32.65
C LEU A 25 -1.89 20.46 33.35
N ASN A 26 -2.51 21.47 33.96
CA ASN A 26 -1.85 22.69 34.43
C ASN A 26 -1.84 22.86 35.96
N SER A 27 -2.41 21.90 36.70
CA SER A 27 -2.56 21.96 38.15
C SER A 27 -1.98 20.72 38.81
N TRP A 28 -1.37 20.91 39.99
CA TRP A 28 -0.78 19.83 40.77
C TRP A 28 -1.77 19.21 41.74
N PHE A 29 -1.78 17.88 41.79
CA PHE A 29 -2.57 17.06 42.70
C PHE A 29 -1.68 16.09 43.49
N GLN A 30 -2.23 15.48 44.54
CA GLN A 30 -1.55 14.44 45.33
C GLN A 30 -2.32 13.12 45.24
N HIS A 31 -1.64 12.07 44.80
CA HIS A 31 -2.11 10.69 44.93
C HIS A 31 -1.66 10.15 46.29
N ARG A 32 -2.60 9.62 47.09
CA ARG A 32 -2.33 9.11 48.45
C ARG A 32 -2.64 7.61 48.53
N PRO A 33 -1.70 6.74 48.14
CA PRO A 33 -1.85 5.30 48.26
C PRO A 33 -1.87 4.87 49.75
N PRO A 34 -2.66 3.85 50.14
CA PRO A 34 -2.64 3.36 51.52
C PRO A 34 -1.27 2.76 51.85
N GLY A 35 -0.72 3.10 53.02
CA GLY A 35 0.57 2.57 53.48
C GLY A 35 1.79 3.07 52.73
N ALA A 36 1.67 4.13 51.92
CA ALA A 36 2.79 4.72 51.18
C ALA A 36 2.73 6.25 51.21
N SER A 37 3.88 6.89 50.97
CA SER A 37 3.97 8.35 50.88
C SER A 37 3.15 8.90 49.72
N PRO A 38 2.60 10.13 49.82
CA PRO A 38 1.90 10.78 48.72
C PRO A 38 2.83 11.02 47.52
N ASP A 39 2.30 10.84 46.31
CA ASP A 39 2.97 11.19 45.05
C ASP A 39 2.31 12.42 44.43
N ARG A 40 3.12 13.33 43.88
CA ARG A 40 2.62 14.53 43.20
C ARG A 40 2.41 14.23 41.71
N TYR A 41 1.32 14.70 41.12
CA TYR A 41 1.03 14.52 39.69
C TYR A 41 0.33 15.74 39.08
N LEU A 42 0.43 15.91 37.76
CA LEU A 42 -0.35 16.90 37.00
C LEU A 42 -1.71 16.31 36.62
N GLY A 43 -2.78 17.05 36.88
CA GLY A 43 -4.14 16.59 36.66
C GLY A 43 -5.01 17.60 35.92
N LEU A 44 -6.05 17.06 35.27
CA LEU A 44 -7.23 17.80 34.82
C LEU A 44 -8.03 18.34 36.03
N PRO A 45 -9.14 19.08 35.85
CA PRO A 45 -9.99 19.48 36.97
C PRO A 45 -10.39 18.31 37.89
N GLY A 46 -10.39 18.54 39.21
CA GLY A 46 -10.67 17.49 40.21
C GLY A 46 -12.14 17.08 40.34
N SER A 47 -13.05 17.80 39.67
CA SER A 47 -14.49 17.54 39.70
C SER A 47 -15.10 17.91 38.35
N LEU A 48 -16.18 17.22 37.96
CA LEU A 48 -16.87 17.48 36.70
C LEU A 48 -17.50 18.88 36.70
N LYS A 49 -17.10 19.69 35.72
CA LYS A 49 -17.69 20.99 35.43
C LYS A 49 -17.63 21.23 33.93
N TRP A 50 -18.74 21.69 33.36
CA TRP A 50 -18.79 22.12 31.97
C TRP A 50 -17.98 23.40 31.76
N GLU A 51 -17.14 23.43 30.73
CA GLU A 51 -16.40 24.62 30.30
C GLU A 51 -17.05 25.23 29.04
N ASP A 52 -17.76 26.34 29.21
CA ASP A 52 -18.24 27.17 28.11
C ASP A 52 -17.06 27.93 27.48
N ARG A 53 -16.88 27.80 26.15
CA ARG A 53 -15.95 28.68 25.43
C ARG A 53 -16.48 30.12 25.48
N GLY A 54 -15.56 31.06 25.74
CA GLY A 54 -15.82 32.51 25.66
C GLY A 54 -16.29 33.00 24.27
N PRO A 55 -16.49 34.32 24.09
CA PRO A 55 -17.41 34.95 23.13
C PRO A 55 -17.14 34.78 21.63
N SER A 56 -16.18 33.93 21.21
CA SER A 56 -15.81 33.75 19.79
C SER A 56 -16.52 32.60 19.06
N GLY A 57 -17.41 31.84 19.71
CA GLY A 57 -18.37 30.93 19.04
C GLY A 57 -17.79 29.75 18.24
N GLN A 58 -16.46 29.62 18.10
CA GLN A 58 -15.84 28.50 17.39
C GLN A 58 -16.01 27.19 18.19
N GLY A 59 -16.91 26.32 17.73
CA GLY A 59 -17.14 24.98 18.28
C GLY A 59 -18.55 24.74 18.86
N GLN A 60 -19.44 25.74 18.89
CA GLN A 60 -20.85 25.48 19.21
C GLN A 60 -21.48 24.65 18.09
N GLY A 61 -22.04 23.48 18.42
CA GLY A 61 -22.70 22.57 17.46
C GLY A 61 -21.85 21.43 16.88
N GLN A 62 -20.59 21.26 17.29
CA GLN A 62 -19.67 20.21 16.78
C GLN A 62 -19.56 18.96 17.68
N GLY A 63 -20.53 18.75 18.57
CA GLY A 63 -20.52 17.70 19.58
C GLY A 63 -19.78 18.09 20.87
N GLN A 64 -19.71 17.14 21.80
CA GLN A 64 -19.08 17.31 23.13
C GLN A 64 -17.82 16.45 23.23
N PHE A 65 -16.86 16.90 24.04
CA PHE A 65 -15.66 16.17 24.39
C PHE A 65 -15.58 16.02 25.91
N LEU A 66 -15.51 14.78 26.39
CA LEU A 66 -15.33 14.43 27.80
C LEU A 66 -14.18 13.44 27.93
N ILE A 67 -13.22 13.73 28.81
CA ILE A 67 -12.08 12.86 29.10
C ILE A 67 -11.95 12.66 30.62
N GLN A 68 -11.75 11.41 31.02
CA GLN A 68 -11.55 11.00 32.41
C GLN A 68 -10.11 10.54 32.61
N GLN A 69 -9.45 11.05 33.64
CA GLN A 69 -8.07 10.71 34.02
C GLN A 69 -8.09 9.92 35.32
N VAL A 70 -7.35 8.81 35.33
CA VAL A 70 -7.19 7.90 36.49
C VAL A 70 -5.70 7.71 36.76
N THR A 71 -5.25 8.00 37.98
CA THR A 71 -3.83 7.98 38.39
C THR A 71 -3.60 6.99 39.54
N LEU A 72 -2.73 5.99 39.31
CA LEU A 72 -2.31 4.97 40.30
C LEU A 72 -0.83 4.59 40.11
N ARG A 73 -0.23 3.94 41.11
CA ARG A 73 1.03 3.21 40.96
C ARG A 73 0.81 1.89 40.19
N VAL A 74 1.76 1.54 39.32
CA VAL A 74 1.78 0.24 38.62
C VAL A 74 2.20 -0.88 39.59
N PRO A 75 1.70 -2.13 39.40
CA PRO A 75 0.76 -2.57 38.37
C PRO A 75 -0.72 -2.37 38.74
N PHE A 76 -1.57 -2.08 37.74
CA PHE A 76 -3.04 -2.03 37.88
C PHE A 76 -3.72 -2.39 36.55
N SER A 77 -5.03 -2.65 36.61
CA SER A 77 -5.90 -2.84 35.44
C SER A 77 -7.10 -1.89 35.55
N VAL A 78 -7.59 -1.41 34.40
CA VAL A 78 -8.76 -0.54 34.29
C VAL A 78 -9.62 -1.02 33.13
N GLU A 79 -10.94 -1.03 33.31
CA GLU A 79 -11.93 -1.45 32.32
C GLU A 79 -12.80 -0.25 31.94
N LEU A 80 -13.05 -0.07 30.63
CA LEU A 80 -13.99 0.91 30.10
C LEU A 80 -15.10 0.15 29.37
N VAL A 81 -16.31 0.16 29.91
CA VAL A 81 -17.44 -0.65 29.43
C VAL A 81 -18.42 0.22 28.66
N PHE A 82 -18.81 -0.24 27.47
CA PHE A 82 -19.88 0.35 26.67
C PHE A 82 -21.10 -0.59 26.69
N GLU A 83 -22.27 -0.05 26.99
CA GLU A 83 -23.53 -0.80 27.02
C GLU A 83 -24.56 -0.15 26.10
N SER A 84 -25.18 -0.95 25.24
CA SER A 84 -26.23 -0.50 24.34
C SER A 84 -27.61 -0.78 24.96
N GLY A 85 -28.45 0.25 25.06
CA GLY A 85 -29.80 0.11 25.59
C GLY A 85 -30.68 -0.86 24.78
N SER A 86 -30.49 -0.95 23.45
CA SER A 86 -31.24 -1.90 22.62
C SER A 86 -30.79 -3.35 22.82
N ALA A 87 -29.50 -3.58 23.10
CA ALA A 87 -28.98 -4.92 23.39
C ALA A 87 -29.48 -5.45 24.75
N GLN A 88 -29.59 -4.56 25.75
CA GLN A 88 -30.13 -4.90 27.06
C GLN A 88 -31.62 -5.27 27.02
N ALA A 89 -32.40 -4.62 26.14
CA ALA A 89 -33.82 -4.92 25.98
C ALA A 89 -34.09 -6.28 25.33
N GLY A 90 -33.23 -6.74 24.42
CA GLY A 90 -33.41 -7.99 23.66
C GLY A 90 -32.76 -9.24 24.29
N ASN A 91 -31.75 -9.08 25.14
CA ASN A 91 -31.00 -10.17 25.77
C ASN A 91 -30.83 -9.94 27.28
N GLN A 92 -31.87 -10.23 28.07
CA GLN A 92 -31.84 -10.13 29.54
C GLN A 92 -30.83 -11.09 30.22
N ALA A 93 -30.19 -11.99 29.45
CA ALA A 93 -29.32 -13.05 29.95
C ALA A 93 -27.81 -12.77 29.86
N LEU A 94 -27.38 -11.71 29.17
CA LEU A 94 -25.96 -11.37 29.08
C LEU A 94 -25.57 -10.49 30.27
N GLY A 95 -24.79 -11.05 31.19
CA GLY A 95 -24.15 -10.28 32.26
C GLY A 95 -23.24 -9.18 31.69
N GLN A 96 -22.94 -8.17 32.51
CA GLN A 96 -22.01 -7.11 32.13
C GLN A 96 -20.64 -7.70 31.79
N LEU A 97 -20.09 -7.36 30.63
CA LEU A 97 -18.78 -7.84 30.17
C LEU A 97 -17.64 -7.12 30.91
N SER A 98 -17.47 -7.43 32.19
CA SER A 98 -16.45 -6.87 33.09
C SER A 98 -15.84 -7.95 34.00
N GLY A 99 -14.69 -7.64 34.61
CA GLY A 99 -14.00 -8.51 35.56
C GLY A 99 -13.74 -9.93 35.04
N SER A 100 -14.21 -10.94 35.79
CA SER A 100 -14.01 -12.35 35.44
C SER A 100 -14.70 -12.77 34.14
N GLN A 101 -15.86 -12.19 33.82
CA GLN A 101 -16.57 -12.48 32.57
C GLN A 101 -15.78 -11.97 31.37
N LEU A 102 -15.20 -10.77 31.48
CA LEU A 102 -14.31 -10.23 30.45
C LEU A 102 -13.05 -11.10 30.29
N THR A 103 -12.42 -11.54 31.39
CA THR A 103 -11.24 -12.40 31.34
C THR A 103 -11.54 -13.73 30.63
N GLN A 104 -12.63 -14.39 31.00
CA GLN A 104 -13.06 -15.64 30.35
C GLN A 104 -13.37 -15.44 28.86
N ALA A 105 -14.02 -14.31 28.51
CA ALA A 105 -14.29 -13.97 27.12
C ALA A 105 -12.99 -13.76 26.33
N LEU A 106 -12.02 -13.04 26.88
CA LEU A 106 -10.71 -12.80 26.23
C LEU A 106 -9.95 -14.11 25.98
N GLU A 107 -9.87 -15.00 26.96
CA GLU A 107 -9.23 -16.31 26.81
C GLU A 107 -9.92 -17.18 25.76
N THR A 108 -11.26 -17.18 25.77
CA THR A 108 -12.09 -17.92 24.80
C THR A 108 -11.84 -17.41 23.38
N HIS A 109 -11.85 -16.09 23.18
CA HIS A 109 -11.63 -15.49 21.86
C HIS A 109 -10.18 -15.65 21.39
N ALA A 110 -9.18 -15.56 22.28
CA ALA A 110 -7.79 -15.82 21.92
C ALA A 110 -7.58 -17.26 21.45
N LYS A 111 -8.20 -18.23 22.12
CA LYS A 111 -8.18 -19.65 21.70
C LYS A 111 -8.89 -19.84 20.35
N ALA A 112 -10.05 -19.23 20.18
CA ALA A 112 -10.81 -19.29 18.92
C ALA A 112 -10.04 -18.66 17.75
N PHE A 113 -9.36 -17.52 17.99
CA PHE A 113 -8.50 -16.89 17.00
C PHE A 113 -7.38 -17.83 16.55
N ARG A 114 -6.62 -18.42 17.49
CA ARG A 114 -5.53 -19.35 17.16
C ARG A 114 -6.03 -20.57 16.37
N ALA A 115 -7.18 -21.13 16.77
CA ALA A 115 -7.78 -22.26 16.06
C ALA A 115 -8.21 -21.90 14.64
N ARG A 116 -8.83 -20.73 14.44
CA ARG A 116 -9.21 -20.25 13.10
C ARG A 116 -7.97 -19.91 12.26
N PHE A 117 -6.94 -19.30 12.86
CA PHE A 117 -5.68 -18.97 12.20
C PHE A 117 -5.02 -20.22 11.61
N GLU A 118 -4.89 -21.28 12.40
CA GLU A 118 -4.33 -22.54 11.89
C GLU A 118 -5.23 -23.17 10.82
N LYS A 119 -6.56 -23.17 11.01
CA LYS A 119 -7.50 -23.68 10.00
C LYS A 119 -7.36 -22.94 8.65
N THR A 120 -7.14 -21.63 8.68
CA THR A 120 -7.03 -20.80 7.47
C THR A 120 -5.67 -20.94 6.79
N PHE A 121 -4.57 -20.78 7.52
CA PHE A 121 -3.23 -20.66 6.92
C PHE A 121 -2.41 -21.94 6.97
N ARG A 122 -2.77 -22.90 7.83
CA ARG A 122 -2.14 -24.23 7.95
C ARG A 122 -0.62 -24.16 8.15
N LEU A 123 -0.14 -23.19 8.93
CA LEU A 123 1.29 -22.97 9.11
C LEU A 123 1.92 -24.09 9.94
N GLN A 124 1.23 -24.55 11.00
CA GLN A 124 1.71 -25.67 11.79
C GLN A 124 1.72 -26.96 10.96
N GLU A 125 0.66 -27.22 10.20
CA GLU A 125 0.58 -28.37 9.28
C GLU A 125 1.71 -28.37 8.23
N LYS A 126 2.06 -27.18 7.72
CA LYS A 126 3.16 -26.98 6.76
C LYS A 126 4.56 -27.00 7.40
N GLY A 127 4.67 -27.24 8.71
CA GLY A 127 5.94 -27.41 9.41
C GLY A 127 6.68 -26.12 9.74
N LEU A 128 6.00 -24.97 9.73
CA LEU A 128 6.60 -23.68 10.10
C LEU A 128 6.84 -23.62 11.63
N SER A 129 7.91 -22.97 12.04
CA SER A 129 8.33 -22.87 13.45
C SER A 129 7.32 -22.06 14.28
N PRO A 130 7.31 -22.21 15.63
CA PRO A 130 6.48 -21.39 16.50
C PRO A 130 6.73 -19.88 16.33
N GLU A 131 7.97 -19.47 16.06
CA GLU A 131 8.34 -18.08 15.80
C GLU A 131 7.77 -17.56 14.48
N GLU A 132 7.80 -18.37 13.42
CA GLU A 132 7.17 -18.08 12.12
C GLU A 132 5.64 -17.98 12.26
N GLN A 133 5.04 -18.89 13.02
CA GLN A 133 3.61 -18.84 13.34
C GLN A 133 3.25 -17.57 14.10
N SER A 134 4.08 -17.14 15.06
CA SER A 134 3.88 -15.88 15.80
C SER A 134 4.02 -14.65 14.91
N LEU A 135 4.98 -14.66 13.97
CA LEU A 135 5.11 -13.62 12.96
C LEU A 135 3.84 -13.54 12.10
N GLY A 136 3.32 -14.68 11.65
CA GLY A 136 2.09 -14.76 10.87
C GLY A 136 0.88 -14.18 11.60
N GLN A 137 0.70 -14.54 12.88
CA GLN A 137 -0.36 -13.98 13.71
C GLN A 137 -0.22 -12.46 13.86
N ALA A 138 0.99 -11.95 14.11
CA ALA A 138 1.25 -10.52 14.23
C ALA A 138 0.97 -9.77 12.91
N ALA A 139 1.39 -10.31 11.77
CA ALA A 139 1.14 -9.72 10.45
C ALA A 139 -0.37 -9.56 10.17
N LEU A 140 -1.15 -10.62 10.38
CA LEU A 140 -2.60 -10.58 10.17
C LEU A 140 -3.30 -9.63 11.15
N SER A 141 -3.04 -9.76 12.45
CA SER A 141 -3.67 -8.93 13.48
C SER A 141 -3.31 -7.45 13.29
N GLY A 142 -2.08 -7.18 12.87
CA GLY A 142 -1.58 -5.86 12.52
C GLY A 142 -2.34 -5.19 11.39
N LEU A 143 -2.52 -5.92 10.28
CA LEU A 143 -3.25 -5.45 9.12
C LEU A 143 -4.73 -5.21 9.45
N LEU A 144 -5.40 -6.17 10.09
CA LEU A 144 -6.79 -6.03 10.52
C LEU A 144 -6.97 -4.88 11.52
N GLY A 145 -6.05 -4.72 12.46
CA GLY A 145 -6.04 -3.61 13.41
C GLY A 145 -5.68 -2.24 12.80
N GLY A 146 -5.26 -2.21 11.53
CA GLY A 146 -5.05 -1.00 10.74
C GLY A 146 -6.27 -0.58 9.91
N ILE A 147 -7.31 -1.41 9.82
CA ILE A 147 -8.53 -1.06 9.07
C ILE A 147 -9.21 0.15 9.74
N GLY A 148 -9.51 1.16 8.93
CA GLY A 148 -10.16 2.39 9.35
C GLY A 148 -11.45 2.66 8.57
N TYR A 149 -12.28 3.53 9.14
CA TYR A 149 -13.44 4.12 8.49
C TYR A 149 -13.25 5.63 8.41
N PHE A 150 -13.32 6.17 7.20
CA PHE A 150 -13.11 7.58 6.90
C PHE A 150 -14.35 8.15 6.23
N TYR A 151 -14.62 9.44 6.42
CA TYR A 151 -15.72 10.14 5.75
C TYR A 151 -15.35 11.59 5.51
N GLY A 152 -15.62 12.10 4.31
CA GLY A 152 -15.44 13.50 3.99
C GLY A 152 -15.24 13.77 2.52
N GLN A 153 -14.80 14.99 2.22
CA GLN A 153 -14.52 15.47 0.86
C GLN A 153 -13.01 15.50 0.62
N GLY A 154 -12.57 14.88 -0.47
CA GLY A 154 -11.20 15.02 -0.98
C GLY A 154 -11.02 16.29 -1.81
N LEU A 155 -9.78 16.66 -2.08
CA LEU A 155 -9.43 17.75 -3.00
C LEU A 155 -8.95 17.18 -4.33
N VAL A 156 -9.50 17.68 -5.43
CA VAL A 156 -9.24 17.20 -6.79
C VAL A 156 -8.85 18.37 -7.69
N LEU A 157 -7.78 18.22 -8.44
CA LEU A 157 -7.45 19.04 -9.59
C LEU A 157 -7.97 18.31 -10.85
N PRO A 158 -8.99 18.84 -11.55
CA PRO A 158 -9.50 18.25 -12.78
C PRO A 158 -8.41 18.18 -13.86
N ASP A 159 -8.53 17.20 -14.76
CA ASP A 159 -7.67 17.13 -15.93
C ASP A 159 -8.10 18.20 -16.93
N ILE A 160 -7.16 19.07 -17.29
CA ILE A 160 -7.27 20.02 -18.39
C ILE A 160 -6.25 19.54 -19.40
N MET A 161 -6.74 19.03 -20.53
CA MET A 161 -6.01 18.25 -21.54
C MET A 161 -4.81 18.97 -22.23
N ASP A 162 -4.32 20.08 -21.67
CA ASP A 162 -3.22 20.91 -22.13
C ASP A 162 -2.07 20.89 -21.10
N GLU A 163 -1.03 20.10 -21.40
CA GLU A 163 0.21 19.93 -20.60
C GLU A 163 0.96 21.27 -20.48
N GLY A 164 0.56 22.10 -19.49
CA GLY A 164 1.12 23.43 -19.26
C GLY A 164 0.14 24.43 -18.63
N SER A 165 -1.16 24.09 -18.60
CA SER A 165 -2.23 24.94 -18.08
C SER A 165 -2.58 24.71 -16.59
N GLU A 166 -2.01 23.68 -15.95
CA GLU A 166 -2.31 23.26 -14.57
C GLU A 166 -2.20 24.39 -13.53
N GLN A 167 -1.35 25.39 -13.77
CA GLN A 167 -1.17 26.53 -12.87
C GLN A 167 -2.37 27.49 -12.84
N LYS A 168 -3.38 27.33 -13.72
CA LYS A 168 -4.53 28.24 -13.85
C LYS A 168 -5.84 27.72 -13.25
N VAL A 169 -5.91 26.46 -12.80
CA VAL A 169 -7.16 25.86 -12.28
C VAL A 169 -7.04 25.62 -10.78
N ALA A 170 -8.05 26.09 -10.04
CA ALA A 170 -8.13 25.90 -8.59
C ALA A 170 -8.59 24.47 -8.25
N PRO A 171 -8.04 23.84 -7.18
CA PRO A 171 -8.56 22.58 -6.67
C PRO A 171 -10.03 22.68 -6.29
N ALA A 172 -10.82 21.65 -6.61
CA ALA A 172 -12.22 21.52 -6.27
C ALA A 172 -12.44 20.44 -5.20
N LEU A 173 -13.53 20.57 -4.43
CA LEU A 173 -13.94 19.54 -3.48
C LEU A 173 -14.67 18.41 -4.21
N PHE A 174 -14.27 17.17 -3.93
CA PHE A 174 -15.04 15.98 -4.30
C PHE A 174 -16.31 15.87 -3.43
N PRO A 175 -17.39 15.21 -3.89
CA PRO A 175 -18.53 14.91 -3.03
C PRO A 175 -18.12 14.17 -1.75
N PRO A 176 -18.87 14.33 -0.64
CA PRO A 176 -18.57 13.62 0.59
C PRO A 176 -18.84 12.12 0.43
N VAL A 177 -17.87 11.30 0.77
CA VAL A 177 -17.91 9.85 0.56
C VAL A 177 -17.34 9.11 1.78
N PRO A 178 -17.88 7.92 2.12
CA PRO A 178 -17.27 7.02 3.09
C PRO A 178 -16.15 6.19 2.45
N LEU A 179 -15.19 5.77 3.26
CA LEU A 179 -14.16 4.80 2.88
C LEU A 179 -13.86 3.86 4.05
N PHE A 180 -14.12 2.57 3.84
CA PHE A 180 -13.68 1.49 4.71
C PHE A 180 -12.46 0.82 4.07
N THR A 181 -11.28 0.91 4.68
CA THR A 181 -10.02 0.49 4.04
C THR A 181 -8.95 0.15 5.07
N ALA A 182 -8.03 -0.75 4.70
CA ALA A 182 -6.77 -0.88 5.42
C ALA A 182 -5.86 0.33 5.15
N VAL A 183 -4.84 0.52 6.00
CA VAL A 183 -3.87 1.60 5.86
C VAL A 183 -2.43 1.06 5.88
N PRO A 184 -1.48 1.61 5.08
CA PRO A 184 -0.13 1.06 5.00
C PRO A 184 0.62 1.11 6.35
N SER A 185 0.44 2.20 7.10
CA SER A 185 1.01 2.38 8.42
C SER A 185 0.12 3.24 9.31
N ARG A 186 -0.17 2.75 10.53
CA ARG A 186 -0.93 3.49 11.55
C ARG A 186 -0.27 4.80 11.99
N SER A 187 1.06 4.88 11.89
CA SER A 187 1.85 6.01 12.39
C SER A 187 2.08 7.10 11.34
N PHE A 188 2.36 6.72 10.09
CA PHE A 188 2.77 7.67 9.04
C PHE A 188 1.71 7.86 7.95
N PHE A 189 0.93 6.80 7.67
CA PHE A 189 0.01 6.74 6.54
C PHE A 189 -1.40 6.27 6.96
N PRO A 190 -2.08 6.93 7.92
CA PRO A 190 -3.39 6.50 8.42
C PRO A 190 -4.52 6.93 7.46
N ARG A 191 -4.44 6.50 6.20
CA ARG A 191 -5.34 6.88 5.10
C ARG A 191 -5.27 5.85 3.97
N GLY A 192 -6.24 5.88 3.07
CA GLY A 192 -6.30 4.94 1.94
C GLY A 192 -5.28 5.26 0.85
N PHE A 193 -4.54 4.24 0.40
CA PHE A 193 -3.68 4.30 -0.78
C PHE A 193 -4.11 3.22 -1.77
N LEU A 194 -4.40 3.63 -3.01
CA LEU A 194 -5.13 2.80 -3.98
C LEU A 194 -4.39 1.51 -4.31
N TRP A 195 -3.12 1.58 -4.69
CA TRP A 195 -2.37 0.38 -5.06
C TRP A 195 -1.94 -0.48 -3.86
N ASP A 196 -1.73 0.11 -2.67
CA ASP A 196 -1.45 -0.64 -1.44
C ASP A 196 -2.63 -1.55 -1.08
N GLU A 197 -3.86 -1.06 -1.27
CA GLU A 197 -5.06 -1.76 -0.84
C GLU A 197 -5.25 -3.10 -1.57
N GLY A 198 -4.86 -3.21 -2.85
CA GLY A 198 -4.91 -4.50 -3.54
C GLY A 198 -4.05 -5.57 -2.85
N PHE A 199 -2.87 -5.18 -2.36
CA PHE A 199 -1.99 -6.06 -1.60
C PHE A 199 -2.52 -6.35 -0.19
N HIS A 200 -3.18 -5.39 0.46
CA HIS A 200 -3.85 -5.63 1.74
C HIS A 200 -4.94 -6.69 1.59
N GLN A 201 -5.78 -6.53 0.57
CA GLN A 201 -6.96 -7.35 0.37
C GLN A 201 -6.65 -8.79 -0.05
N LEU A 202 -5.49 -9.03 -0.69
CA LEU A 202 -4.97 -10.39 -0.92
C LEU A 202 -4.88 -11.20 0.38
N LEU A 203 -4.49 -10.59 1.50
CA LEU A 203 -4.43 -11.27 2.80
C LEU A 203 -5.78 -11.25 3.52
N VAL A 204 -6.45 -10.10 3.56
CA VAL A 204 -7.74 -9.95 4.29
C VAL A 204 -8.77 -10.95 3.78
N GLN A 205 -8.85 -11.18 2.46
CA GLN A 205 -9.85 -12.08 1.88
C GLN A 205 -9.65 -13.54 2.30
N ARG A 206 -8.42 -13.98 2.60
CA ARG A 206 -8.17 -15.35 3.10
C ARG A 206 -8.72 -15.52 4.51
N TRP A 207 -8.78 -14.44 5.28
CA TRP A 207 -9.31 -14.45 6.63
C TRP A 207 -10.82 -14.24 6.67
N ASP A 208 -11.34 -13.14 6.10
CA ASP A 208 -12.77 -12.81 6.06
C ASP A 208 -13.13 -12.13 4.72
N PRO A 209 -13.67 -12.90 3.74
CA PRO A 209 -14.07 -12.36 2.44
C PRO A 209 -15.08 -11.20 2.51
N ARG A 210 -15.89 -11.10 3.58
CA ARG A 210 -16.85 -10.00 3.73
C ARG A 210 -16.14 -8.66 3.89
N LEU A 211 -15.07 -8.62 4.68
CA LEU A 211 -14.28 -7.40 4.88
C LEU A 211 -13.69 -6.90 3.56
N THR A 212 -13.25 -7.82 2.70
CA THR A 212 -12.74 -7.47 1.37
C THR A 212 -13.85 -6.94 0.47
N ARG A 213 -15.03 -7.56 0.45
CA ARG A 213 -16.17 -7.02 -0.32
C ARG A 213 -16.58 -5.63 0.15
N ASP A 214 -16.58 -5.38 1.45
CA ASP A 214 -16.86 -4.06 2.02
C ASP A 214 -15.81 -3.03 1.58
N ALA A 215 -14.52 -3.37 1.68
CA ALA A 215 -13.43 -2.48 1.28
C ALA A 215 -13.44 -2.18 -0.23
N LEU A 216 -13.48 -3.21 -1.08
CA LEU A 216 -13.55 -3.04 -2.53
C LEU A 216 -14.81 -2.26 -2.95
N GLY A 217 -15.95 -2.53 -2.31
CA GLY A 217 -17.19 -1.78 -2.54
C GLY A 217 -17.05 -0.28 -2.24
N HIS A 218 -16.39 0.07 -1.14
CA HIS A 218 -16.12 1.48 -0.80
C HIS A 218 -15.14 2.12 -1.79
N TRP A 219 -14.05 1.45 -2.15
CA TRP A 219 -13.10 1.97 -3.15
C TRP A 219 -13.75 2.22 -4.51
N LEU A 220 -14.56 1.28 -5.00
CA LEU A 220 -15.33 1.46 -6.24
C LEU A 220 -16.42 2.54 -6.12
N GLY A 221 -16.85 2.85 -4.90
CA GLY A 221 -17.74 3.98 -4.60
C GLY A 221 -17.09 5.35 -4.80
N LEU A 222 -15.75 5.42 -4.89
CA LEU A 222 -14.98 6.66 -5.06
C LEU A 222 -14.83 7.10 -6.52
N LEU A 223 -15.28 6.29 -7.49
CA LEU A 223 -15.19 6.62 -8.91
C LEU A 223 -15.87 7.95 -9.21
N ASN A 224 -15.16 8.84 -9.90
CA ASN A 224 -15.80 9.97 -10.58
C ASN A 224 -16.55 9.48 -11.84
N ALA A 225 -17.21 10.40 -12.55
CA ALA A 225 -17.98 10.06 -13.75
C ALA A 225 -17.12 9.51 -14.91
N ASP A 226 -15.83 9.88 -14.95
CA ASP A 226 -14.89 9.45 -15.99
C ASP A 226 -14.26 8.08 -15.69
N GLY A 227 -14.49 7.52 -14.50
CA GLY A 227 -13.88 6.26 -14.06
C GLY A 227 -12.55 6.43 -13.32
N TRP A 228 -12.18 7.64 -12.88
CA TRP A 228 -10.98 7.88 -12.09
C TRP A 228 -11.21 7.68 -10.58
N ILE A 229 -10.18 7.16 -9.90
CA ILE A 229 -10.07 7.11 -8.43
C ILE A 229 -8.76 7.77 -8.01
N GLY A 230 -8.82 8.73 -7.07
CA GLY A 230 -7.61 9.35 -6.51
C GLY A 230 -6.71 8.32 -5.83
N ARG A 231 -5.40 8.39 -6.11
CA ARG A 231 -4.42 7.41 -5.59
C ARG A 231 -4.28 7.44 -4.07
N GLU A 232 -4.51 8.60 -3.44
CA GLU A 232 -4.35 8.82 -2.01
C GLU A 232 -5.61 9.51 -1.45
N GLN A 233 -6.30 8.86 -0.52
CA GLN A 233 -7.63 9.24 -0.05
C GLN A 233 -7.54 9.98 1.29
N VAL A 234 -7.56 11.32 1.24
CA VAL A 234 -7.50 12.19 2.42
C VAL A 234 -8.89 12.72 2.79
N LEU A 235 -9.64 11.94 3.57
CA LEU A 235 -11.04 12.21 3.92
C LEU A 235 -11.17 12.55 5.42
N GLY A 236 -11.66 13.75 5.72
CA GLY A 236 -11.85 14.22 7.10
C GLY A 236 -10.71 15.10 7.62
N ASP A 237 -10.94 15.76 8.75
CA ASP A 237 -9.98 16.68 9.39
C ASP A 237 -8.76 15.97 9.98
N GLU A 238 -8.94 14.80 10.60
CA GLU A 238 -7.85 13.96 11.10
C GLU A 238 -6.87 13.54 10.00
N ALA A 239 -7.40 13.13 8.85
CA ALA A 239 -6.57 12.74 7.71
C ALA A 239 -5.79 13.95 7.18
N ARG A 240 -6.46 15.10 6.97
CA ARG A 240 -5.82 16.32 6.46
C ARG A 240 -4.72 16.85 7.38
N ALA A 241 -4.91 16.78 8.69
CA ALA A 241 -3.94 17.28 9.67
C ALA A 241 -2.60 16.51 9.67
N ARG A 242 -2.56 15.31 9.07
CA ARG A 242 -1.37 14.45 9.00
C ARG A 242 -0.71 14.44 7.61
N VAL A 243 -1.19 15.26 6.68
CA VAL A 243 -0.73 15.28 5.29
C VAL A 243 -0.25 16.69 4.93
N PRO A 244 1.00 16.85 4.45
CA PRO A 244 1.47 18.13 3.92
C PRO A 244 0.54 18.67 2.82
N PRO A 245 0.30 19.98 2.75
CA PRO A 245 -0.65 20.59 1.81
C PRO A 245 -0.46 20.17 0.34
N GLU A 246 0.79 19.99 -0.08
CA GLU A 246 1.16 19.60 -1.44
C GLU A 246 0.65 18.20 -1.86
N PHE A 247 0.39 17.31 -0.90
CA PHE A 247 -0.11 15.95 -1.14
C PHE A 247 -1.62 15.81 -0.94
N LEU A 248 -2.32 16.87 -0.51
CA LEU A 248 -3.77 16.85 -0.33
C LEU A 248 -4.52 16.80 -1.67
N VAL A 249 -4.05 17.57 -2.65
CA VAL A 249 -4.72 17.70 -3.96
C VAL A 249 -4.36 16.51 -4.85
N GLN A 250 -5.36 15.69 -5.13
CA GLN A 250 -5.26 14.59 -6.08
C GLN A 250 -5.49 15.11 -7.51
N ARG A 251 -4.72 14.63 -8.48
CA ARG A 251 -4.84 15.05 -9.89
C ARG A 251 -5.60 14.00 -10.69
N ALA A 252 -6.67 14.41 -11.36
CA ALA A 252 -7.53 13.50 -12.11
C ALA A 252 -6.80 12.86 -13.31
N ALA A 253 -5.76 13.49 -13.85
CA ALA A 253 -4.90 12.93 -14.89
C ALA A 253 -3.96 11.80 -14.40
N HIS A 254 -3.75 11.70 -13.09
CA HIS A 254 -2.75 10.79 -12.49
C HIS A 254 -3.41 9.47 -12.07
N ALA A 255 -2.86 8.36 -12.59
CA ALA A 255 -3.29 7.00 -12.26
C ALA A 255 -2.52 6.40 -11.07
N ASN A 256 -2.80 5.12 -10.78
CA ASN A 256 -2.01 4.26 -9.89
C ASN A 256 -2.18 2.79 -10.33
N PRO A 257 -1.25 1.86 -10.02
CA PRO A 257 -1.39 0.46 -10.42
C PRO A 257 -2.74 -0.15 -9.98
N PRO A 258 -3.43 -0.90 -10.86
CA PRO A 258 -4.78 -1.40 -10.59
C PRO A 258 -4.76 -2.68 -9.73
N THR A 259 -4.03 -2.67 -8.61
CA THR A 259 -3.83 -3.87 -7.77
C THR A 259 -5.10 -4.38 -7.11
N LEU A 260 -6.18 -3.56 -7.04
CA LEU A 260 -7.51 -4.04 -6.63
C LEU A 260 -8.04 -5.18 -7.51
N LEU A 261 -7.48 -5.36 -8.72
CA LEU A 261 -7.81 -6.49 -9.59
C LEU A 261 -7.15 -7.81 -9.16
N LEU A 262 -6.12 -7.78 -8.31
CA LEU A 262 -5.48 -8.99 -7.77
C LEU A 262 -6.44 -9.80 -6.87
N PRO A 263 -7.08 -9.22 -5.84
CA PRO A 263 -8.07 -9.96 -5.05
C PRO A 263 -9.32 -10.34 -5.86
N VAL A 264 -9.69 -9.56 -6.88
CA VAL A 264 -10.78 -9.90 -7.82
C VAL A 264 -10.46 -11.17 -8.61
N ALA A 265 -9.22 -11.31 -9.10
CA ALA A 265 -8.79 -12.53 -9.78
C ALA A 265 -8.91 -13.75 -8.86
N HIS A 266 -8.50 -13.64 -7.59
CA HIS A 266 -8.66 -14.72 -6.62
C HIS A 266 -10.14 -15.06 -6.32
N MET A 267 -11.00 -14.05 -6.17
CA MET A 267 -12.45 -14.27 -6.01
C MET A 267 -13.04 -15.04 -7.19
N LEU A 268 -12.58 -14.74 -8.41
CA LEU A 268 -13.02 -15.40 -9.63
C LEU A 268 -12.58 -16.86 -9.69
N GLU A 269 -11.33 -17.15 -9.30
CA GLU A 269 -10.80 -18.52 -9.22
C GLU A 269 -11.50 -19.36 -8.15
N GLY A 270 -11.82 -18.76 -6.99
CA GLY A 270 -12.51 -19.44 -5.90
C GLY A 270 -13.99 -19.74 -6.16
N GLY A 271 -14.66 -18.90 -6.96
CA GLY A 271 -16.04 -19.13 -7.39
C GLY A 271 -17.08 -19.11 -6.26
N ASP A 272 -16.78 -18.48 -5.12
CA ASP A 272 -17.73 -18.38 -4.00
C ASP A 272 -19.01 -17.63 -4.43
N PRO A 273 -20.22 -18.15 -4.15
CA PRO A 273 -21.46 -17.51 -4.60
C PRO A 273 -21.65 -16.07 -4.11
N ALA A 274 -21.18 -15.73 -2.91
CA ALA A 274 -21.31 -14.38 -2.38
C ALA A 274 -20.31 -13.41 -3.05
N ASP A 275 -19.11 -13.89 -3.37
CA ASP A 275 -18.14 -13.14 -4.17
C ASP A 275 -18.63 -12.92 -5.59
N LEU A 276 -19.13 -13.95 -6.27
CA LEU A 276 -19.70 -13.81 -7.62
C LEU A 276 -20.92 -12.86 -7.64
N ALA A 277 -21.77 -12.89 -6.62
CA ALA A 277 -22.88 -11.95 -6.48
C ALA A 277 -22.41 -10.50 -6.26
N PHE A 278 -21.32 -10.31 -5.52
CA PHE A 278 -20.69 -8.99 -5.37
C PHE A 278 -20.06 -8.52 -6.69
N LEU A 279 -19.26 -9.37 -7.34
CA LEU A 279 -18.58 -9.06 -8.60
C LEU A 279 -19.58 -8.72 -9.71
N ARG A 280 -20.73 -9.40 -9.79
CA ARG A 280 -21.81 -9.04 -10.71
C ARG A 280 -22.29 -7.60 -10.52
N ARG A 281 -22.44 -7.14 -9.27
CA ARG A 281 -22.84 -5.75 -8.98
C ARG A 281 -21.71 -4.75 -9.18
N ALA A 282 -20.46 -5.17 -8.94
CA ALA A 282 -19.27 -4.34 -9.06
C ALA A 282 -18.78 -4.18 -10.51
N PHE A 283 -19.16 -5.10 -11.41
CA PHE A 283 -18.61 -5.20 -12.77
C PHE A 283 -18.65 -3.88 -13.57
N PRO A 284 -19.76 -3.12 -13.62
CA PRO A 284 -19.79 -1.85 -14.36
C PRO A 284 -18.76 -0.83 -13.86
N ARG A 285 -18.53 -0.78 -12.53
CA ARG A 285 -17.55 0.11 -11.90
C ARG A 285 -16.11 -0.34 -12.18
N LEU A 286 -15.86 -1.64 -12.08
CA LEU A 286 -14.55 -2.23 -12.42
C LEU A 286 -14.19 -1.98 -13.88
N ARG A 287 -15.15 -2.16 -14.80
CA ARG A 287 -14.98 -1.87 -16.22
C ARG A 287 -14.70 -0.39 -16.46
N ALA A 288 -15.50 0.51 -15.90
CA ALA A 288 -15.30 1.96 -16.05
C ALA A 288 -13.90 2.39 -15.56
N TRP A 289 -13.47 1.87 -14.41
CA TRP A 289 -12.14 2.17 -13.87
C TRP A 289 -10.99 1.67 -14.77
N PHE A 290 -11.12 0.46 -15.30
CA PHE A 290 -10.14 -0.10 -16.22
C PHE A 290 -10.12 0.63 -17.56
N SER A 291 -11.28 0.94 -18.15
CA SER A 291 -11.38 1.73 -19.39
C SER A 291 -10.71 3.09 -19.22
N TRP A 292 -10.97 3.77 -18.10
CA TRP A 292 -10.28 5.03 -17.78
C TRP A 292 -8.75 4.87 -17.74
N LEU A 293 -8.23 3.81 -17.12
CA LEU A 293 -6.78 3.56 -17.07
C LEU A 293 -6.21 3.31 -18.48
N HIS A 294 -6.89 2.47 -19.27
CA HIS A 294 -6.50 2.13 -20.63
C HIS A 294 -6.45 3.37 -21.54
N GLU A 295 -7.45 4.23 -21.45
CA GLU A 295 -7.59 5.42 -22.30
C GLU A 295 -6.69 6.57 -21.83
N SER A 296 -6.79 6.97 -20.56
CA SER A 296 -6.10 8.16 -20.03
C SER A 296 -4.58 8.04 -20.05
N GLN A 297 -4.06 6.81 -19.96
CA GLN A 297 -2.63 6.55 -19.91
C GLN A 297 -2.05 6.00 -21.22
N ALA A 298 -2.80 6.10 -22.33
CA ALA A 298 -2.31 5.69 -23.64
C ALA A 298 -0.96 6.34 -23.98
N GLY A 299 -0.06 5.54 -24.53
CA GLY A 299 1.28 5.94 -24.96
C GLY A 299 1.30 6.46 -26.40
N PRO A 300 2.50 6.81 -26.92
CA PRO A 300 2.67 7.37 -28.26
C PRO A 300 2.42 6.36 -29.40
N GLU A 301 2.47 5.06 -29.12
CA GLU A 301 2.26 3.98 -30.09
C GLU A 301 1.09 3.08 -29.67
N PRO A 302 0.40 2.42 -30.62
CA PRO A 302 -0.65 1.46 -30.29
C PRO A 302 -0.18 0.40 -29.28
N LEU A 303 -0.99 0.12 -28.26
CA LEU A 303 -0.70 -0.83 -27.17
C LEU A 303 0.52 -0.48 -26.31
N SER A 304 1.07 0.73 -26.45
CA SER A 304 2.01 1.32 -25.50
C SER A 304 1.26 2.20 -24.50
N TYR A 305 1.86 2.40 -23.32
CA TYR A 305 1.29 3.21 -22.26
C TYR A 305 2.36 4.10 -21.62
N ARG A 306 1.95 5.26 -21.12
CA ARG A 306 2.83 6.23 -20.46
C ARG A 306 2.13 6.84 -19.25
N TRP A 307 2.65 6.54 -18.06
CA TRP A 307 2.31 7.25 -16.82
C TRP A 307 2.33 8.77 -17.02
N ARG A 308 1.19 9.41 -16.79
CA ARG A 308 1.10 10.87 -16.61
C ARG A 308 1.65 11.27 -15.23
N GLY A 309 2.00 12.54 -15.05
CA GLY A 309 2.42 13.06 -13.75
C GLY A 309 3.86 12.74 -13.32
N ARG A 310 4.77 12.49 -14.28
CA ARG A 310 6.21 12.54 -13.98
C ARG A 310 6.61 13.97 -13.62
N ASP A 311 7.57 14.10 -12.70
CA ASP A 311 8.17 15.41 -12.41
C ASP A 311 8.74 16.01 -13.73
N PRO A 312 8.67 17.34 -13.92
CA PRO A 312 9.41 17.97 -15.00
C PRO A 312 10.93 17.84 -14.76
N ALA A 313 11.73 18.08 -15.80
CA ALA A 313 13.19 18.07 -15.70
C ALA A 313 13.70 19.27 -14.88
N LEU A 314 13.62 19.18 -13.55
CA LEU A 314 14.11 20.20 -12.63
C LEU A 314 15.64 20.11 -12.47
N PRO A 315 16.35 21.25 -12.36
CA PRO A 315 17.80 21.26 -12.14
C PRO A 315 18.26 20.59 -10.84
N THR A 316 17.36 20.37 -9.88
CA THR A 316 17.67 19.79 -8.57
C THR A 316 17.47 18.27 -8.50
N LEU A 317 16.87 17.66 -9.52
CA LEU A 317 16.53 16.23 -9.55
C LEU A 317 17.50 15.46 -10.44
N LEU A 318 18.16 14.44 -9.89
CA LEU A 318 19.02 13.52 -10.65
C LEU A 318 18.23 12.82 -11.77
N ASN A 319 17.06 12.29 -11.43
CA ASN A 319 16.10 11.70 -12.36
C ASN A 319 14.67 12.12 -11.94
N PRO A 320 13.82 12.62 -12.86
CA PRO A 320 12.47 13.04 -12.48
C PRO A 320 11.60 11.88 -11.99
N LYS A 321 10.88 12.07 -10.88
CA LYS A 321 10.09 11.01 -10.22
C LYS A 321 8.87 10.62 -11.04
N THR A 322 8.35 9.41 -10.77
CA THR A 322 7.11 8.88 -11.37
C THR A 322 6.17 8.39 -10.26
N LEU A 323 5.78 9.30 -9.36
CA LEU A 323 4.93 9.00 -8.19
C LEU A 323 3.65 8.21 -8.55
N PRO A 324 2.95 8.48 -9.67
CA PRO A 324 1.76 7.72 -10.06
C PRO A 324 2.00 6.22 -10.26
N SER A 325 3.23 5.80 -10.59
CA SER A 325 3.54 4.37 -10.76
C SER A 325 3.62 3.58 -9.45
N GLY A 326 3.75 4.24 -8.30
CA GLY A 326 4.04 3.61 -7.00
C GLY A 326 5.53 3.29 -6.76
N LEU A 327 6.37 3.41 -7.79
CA LEU A 327 7.83 3.26 -7.70
C LEU A 327 8.53 4.63 -7.85
N ASP A 328 8.31 5.50 -6.85
CA ASP A 328 8.56 6.95 -6.89
C ASP A 328 9.84 7.40 -7.61
N ASP A 329 11.01 6.93 -7.17
CA ASP A 329 12.33 7.35 -7.66
C ASP A 329 13.03 6.29 -8.53
N TYR A 330 12.31 5.23 -8.96
CA TYR A 330 12.85 4.24 -9.89
C TYR A 330 13.33 4.94 -11.16
N PRO A 331 14.59 4.76 -11.60
CA PRO A 331 15.13 5.51 -12.73
C PRO A 331 14.38 5.20 -14.04
N ARG A 332 13.87 6.24 -14.69
CA ARG A 332 13.30 6.17 -16.05
C ARG A 332 14.08 7.09 -17.00
N ALA A 333 13.53 7.39 -18.18
CA ALA A 333 14.14 8.30 -19.14
C ALA A 333 14.55 9.62 -18.44
N SER A 334 15.79 10.08 -18.71
CA SER A 334 16.36 11.20 -17.94
C SER A 334 15.78 12.55 -18.34
N HIS A 335 15.20 12.65 -19.55
CA HIS A 335 14.50 13.82 -20.06
C HIS A 335 13.08 13.40 -20.43
N PRO A 336 12.10 13.60 -19.53
CA PRO A 336 10.72 13.20 -19.76
C PRO A 336 10.15 13.82 -21.03
N SER A 337 9.33 13.07 -21.76
CA SER A 337 8.68 13.49 -23.00
C SER A 337 7.45 12.66 -23.31
N ALA A 338 6.58 13.17 -24.19
CA ALA A 338 5.38 12.44 -24.63
C ALA A 338 5.71 11.13 -25.39
N THR A 339 6.95 10.94 -25.83
CA THR A 339 7.44 9.76 -26.56
C THR A 339 7.84 8.57 -25.65
N GLU A 340 7.71 8.70 -24.33
CA GLU A 340 8.06 7.62 -23.41
C GLU A 340 7.09 6.42 -23.52
N ARG A 341 7.62 5.21 -23.29
CA ARG A 341 6.85 3.96 -23.15
C ARG A 341 7.24 3.30 -21.83
N HIS A 342 6.26 3.04 -20.95
CA HIS A 342 6.47 2.48 -19.61
C HIS A 342 6.02 1.01 -19.55
N LEU A 343 6.99 0.13 -19.29
CA LEU A 343 6.83 -1.32 -19.32
C LEU A 343 5.86 -1.82 -18.25
N ASP A 344 6.05 -1.36 -17.02
CA ASP A 344 5.23 -1.73 -15.86
C ASP A 344 3.75 -1.40 -16.08
N LEU A 345 3.45 -0.23 -16.62
CA LEU A 345 2.08 0.18 -16.92
C LEU A 345 1.44 -0.70 -18.00
N ARG A 346 2.17 -0.99 -19.08
CA ARG A 346 1.67 -1.91 -20.11
C ARG A 346 1.32 -3.27 -19.51
N CYS A 347 2.16 -3.78 -18.61
CA CYS A 347 1.91 -5.07 -17.94
C CYS A 347 0.69 -5.02 -17.02
N TRP A 348 0.48 -3.92 -16.30
CA TRP A 348 -0.73 -3.71 -15.50
C TRP A 348 -2.01 -3.68 -16.34
N VAL A 349 -1.99 -3.01 -17.49
CA VAL A 349 -3.15 -2.97 -18.39
C VAL A 349 -3.40 -4.35 -19.02
N ALA A 350 -2.34 -5.10 -19.35
CA ALA A 350 -2.47 -6.48 -19.83
C ALA A 350 -3.13 -7.41 -18.79
N LEU A 351 -2.70 -7.33 -17.53
CA LEU A 351 -3.34 -8.05 -16.43
C LEU A 351 -4.81 -7.64 -16.26
N GLY A 352 -5.10 -6.34 -16.25
CA GLY A 352 -6.45 -5.82 -16.08
C GLY A 352 -7.40 -6.27 -17.19
N ALA A 353 -6.95 -6.21 -18.45
CA ALA A 353 -7.71 -6.69 -19.60
C ALA A 353 -8.05 -8.18 -19.46
N ARG A 354 -7.06 -9.01 -19.08
CA ARG A 354 -7.24 -10.45 -18.88
C ARG A 354 -8.23 -10.76 -17.77
N VAL A 355 -8.09 -10.13 -16.60
CA VAL A 355 -8.96 -10.36 -15.43
C VAL A 355 -10.40 -9.95 -15.76
N LEU A 356 -10.61 -8.78 -16.37
CA LEU A 356 -11.96 -8.32 -16.70
C LEU A 356 -12.60 -9.08 -17.85
N ALA A 357 -11.83 -9.54 -18.84
CA ALA A 357 -12.35 -10.42 -19.89
C ALA A 357 -12.88 -11.74 -19.29
N GLN A 358 -12.09 -12.38 -18.42
CA GLN A 358 -12.50 -13.61 -17.73
C GLN A 358 -13.73 -13.37 -16.84
N LEU A 359 -13.76 -12.26 -16.11
CA LEU A 359 -14.90 -11.89 -15.28
C LEU A 359 -16.17 -11.66 -16.13
N ALA A 360 -16.06 -10.94 -17.24
CA ALA A 360 -17.18 -10.70 -18.15
C ALA A 360 -17.75 -12.01 -18.70
N GLU A 361 -16.89 -12.94 -19.10
CA GLU A 361 -17.30 -14.27 -19.58
C GLU A 361 -18.03 -15.07 -18.50
N GLN A 362 -17.49 -15.12 -17.28
CA GLN A 362 -18.13 -15.85 -16.18
C GLN A 362 -19.48 -15.25 -15.76
N LEU A 363 -19.64 -13.93 -15.89
CA LEU A 363 -20.89 -13.24 -15.55
C LEU A 363 -21.94 -13.29 -16.66
N GLY A 364 -21.55 -13.67 -17.89
CA GLY A 364 -22.43 -13.65 -19.06
C GLY A 364 -22.56 -12.26 -19.71
N GLU A 365 -21.62 -11.35 -19.46
CA GLU A 365 -21.59 -9.99 -20.00
C GLU A 365 -21.04 -9.99 -21.44
N ALA A 366 -21.83 -10.50 -22.39
CA ALA A 366 -21.38 -10.83 -23.74
C ALA A 366 -20.75 -9.67 -24.51
N GLU A 367 -21.33 -8.46 -24.43
CA GLU A 367 -20.80 -7.27 -25.11
C GLU A 367 -19.45 -6.84 -24.52
N ALA A 368 -19.33 -6.82 -23.20
CA ALA A 368 -18.09 -6.47 -22.52
C ALA A 368 -16.99 -7.51 -22.79
N ALA A 369 -17.35 -8.81 -22.81
CA ALA A 369 -16.42 -9.87 -23.16
C ALA A 369 -15.92 -9.75 -24.62
N ALA A 370 -16.81 -9.38 -25.55
CA ALA A 370 -16.46 -9.17 -26.96
C ALA A 370 -15.48 -7.99 -27.17
N GLU A 371 -15.54 -6.96 -26.33
CA GLU A 371 -14.61 -5.83 -26.33
C GLU A 371 -13.27 -6.15 -25.65
N LEU A 372 -13.33 -6.77 -24.46
CA LEU A 372 -12.15 -6.98 -23.61
C LEU A 372 -11.26 -8.13 -24.10
N ARG A 373 -11.83 -9.19 -24.70
CA ARG A 373 -11.06 -10.36 -25.14
C ARG A 373 -10.03 -10.02 -26.23
N PRO A 374 -10.35 -9.28 -27.31
CA PRO A 374 -9.35 -8.86 -28.29
C PRO A 374 -8.23 -7.99 -27.71
N LEU A 375 -8.56 -7.08 -26.77
CA LEU A 375 -7.58 -6.24 -26.09
C LEU A 375 -6.64 -7.09 -25.23
N ALA A 376 -7.19 -8.01 -24.43
CA ALA A 376 -6.40 -8.92 -23.61
C ALA A 376 -5.47 -9.81 -24.45
N ALA A 377 -5.98 -10.36 -25.57
CA ALA A 377 -5.19 -11.16 -26.50
C ALA A 377 -4.05 -10.34 -27.14
N SER A 378 -4.33 -9.10 -27.56
CA SER A 378 -3.33 -8.22 -28.17
C SER A 378 -2.24 -7.80 -27.18
N LEU A 379 -2.60 -7.49 -25.93
CA LEU A 379 -1.63 -7.13 -24.89
C LEU A 379 -0.80 -8.33 -24.40
N GLY A 380 -1.40 -9.52 -24.41
CA GLY A 380 -0.74 -10.79 -24.09
C GLY A 380 0.12 -11.37 -25.22
N ALA A 381 0.05 -10.82 -26.43
CA ALA A 381 0.89 -11.27 -27.54
C ALA A 381 2.36 -10.85 -27.31
N GLU A 382 3.22 -11.84 -27.05
CA GLU A 382 4.65 -11.63 -26.75
C GLU A 382 5.37 -10.84 -27.85
N LYS A 383 5.02 -11.04 -29.12
CA LYS A 383 5.59 -10.30 -30.26
C LYS A 383 5.46 -8.78 -30.09
N ILE A 384 4.30 -8.30 -29.63
CA ILE A 384 4.04 -6.86 -29.46
C ILE A 384 4.78 -6.33 -28.23
N LEU A 385 4.89 -7.14 -27.17
CA LEU A 385 5.70 -6.80 -26.01
C LEU A 385 7.18 -6.67 -26.39
N ASP A 386 7.71 -7.61 -27.19
CA ASP A 386 9.07 -7.59 -27.70
C ASP A 386 9.34 -6.36 -28.56
N GLU A 387 8.48 -6.06 -29.53
CA GLU A 387 8.61 -4.91 -30.41
C GLU A 387 8.69 -3.57 -29.64
N LEU A 388 7.91 -3.43 -28.58
CA LEU A 388 7.81 -2.17 -27.83
C LEU A 388 8.85 -2.03 -26.72
N HIS A 389 9.29 -3.15 -26.10
CA HIS A 389 10.00 -3.15 -24.83
C HIS A 389 11.19 -4.10 -24.72
N TRP A 390 11.39 -5.07 -25.62
CA TRP A 390 12.60 -5.89 -25.55
C TRP A 390 13.79 -5.10 -26.08
N ALA A 391 14.82 -4.94 -25.24
CA ALA A 391 16.04 -4.21 -25.55
C ALA A 391 17.19 -5.22 -25.81
N PRO A 392 17.47 -5.60 -27.07
CA PRO A 392 18.45 -6.66 -27.37
C PRO A 392 19.85 -6.34 -26.83
N GLU A 393 20.24 -5.07 -26.82
CA GLU A 393 21.53 -4.59 -26.32
C GLU A 393 21.66 -4.65 -24.79
N LEU A 394 20.53 -4.69 -24.08
CA LEU A 394 20.48 -4.84 -22.62
C LEU A 394 20.16 -6.28 -22.20
N GLY A 395 19.60 -7.10 -23.10
CA GLY A 395 19.17 -8.47 -22.84
C GLY A 395 17.97 -8.58 -21.89
N ILE A 396 17.16 -7.52 -21.77
CA ILE A 396 16.04 -7.40 -20.83
C ILE A 396 14.88 -6.61 -21.45
N PHE A 397 13.72 -6.63 -20.80
CA PHE A 397 12.67 -5.65 -21.06
C PHE A 397 12.97 -4.32 -20.36
N ALA A 398 12.68 -3.21 -21.04
CA ALA A 398 13.00 -1.87 -20.56
C ALA A 398 11.92 -0.83 -20.91
N ASP A 399 11.91 0.26 -20.15
CA ASP A 399 11.27 1.51 -20.56
C ASP A 399 12.00 2.11 -21.77
N PHE A 400 11.31 2.92 -22.55
CA PHE A 400 11.88 3.66 -23.68
C PHE A 400 11.65 5.17 -23.52
N GLY A 401 12.63 5.98 -23.91
CA GLY A 401 12.46 7.44 -23.94
C GLY A 401 13.74 8.22 -24.22
N ASN A 402 13.69 9.54 -24.09
CA ASN A 402 14.85 10.40 -24.31
C ASN A 402 15.81 10.33 -23.10
N HIS A 403 16.88 9.56 -23.23
CA HIS A 403 17.72 9.17 -22.11
C HIS A 403 19.22 9.35 -22.38
N THR A 404 19.96 9.60 -21.32
CA THR A 404 21.43 9.49 -21.24
C THR A 404 21.80 9.08 -19.82
N LYS A 405 22.78 8.17 -19.69
CA LYS A 405 23.38 7.79 -18.41
C LYS A 405 24.29 8.88 -17.83
N ALA A 406 24.69 9.85 -18.64
CA ALA A 406 25.61 10.91 -18.26
C ALA A 406 24.90 12.01 -17.44
N VAL A 407 24.27 11.66 -16.32
CA VAL A 407 23.65 12.59 -15.38
C VAL A 407 24.28 12.42 -13.99
N GLN A 408 24.63 13.53 -13.34
CA GLN A 408 25.22 13.53 -12.00
C GLN A 408 24.74 14.73 -11.20
N LEU A 409 24.57 14.57 -9.89
CA LEU A 409 24.40 15.71 -8.97
C LEU A 409 25.77 16.24 -8.57
N LYS A 410 26.04 17.52 -8.84
CA LYS A 410 27.29 18.19 -8.47
C LYS A 410 27.01 19.49 -7.69
N PRO A 411 27.79 19.80 -6.64
CA PRO A 411 27.73 21.11 -6.01
C PRO A 411 28.19 22.20 -6.98
N GLN A 412 27.34 23.20 -7.20
CA GLN A 412 27.63 24.35 -8.06
C GLN A 412 27.20 25.65 -7.36
N PRO A 413 28.11 26.34 -6.63
CA PRO A 413 27.82 27.62 -6.01
C PRO A 413 27.39 28.70 -7.04
N PRO A 414 26.43 29.59 -6.72
CA PRO A 414 25.63 29.67 -5.50
C PRO A 414 24.38 28.75 -5.49
N HIS A 415 24.17 27.93 -6.52
CA HIS A 415 22.93 27.16 -6.77
C HIS A 415 22.79 25.86 -5.97
N GLY A 416 23.74 25.53 -5.09
CA GLY A 416 23.71 24.31 -4.29
C GLY A 416 23.98 23.05 -5.13
N LEU A 417 23.31 21.94 -4.80
CA LEU A 417 23.46 20.67 -5.51
C LEU A 417 22.57 20.63 -6.76
N VAL A 418 23.18 20.60 -7.94
CA VAL A 418 22.46 20.63 -9.23
C VAL A 418 22.81 19.44 -10.11
N ARG A 419 21.86 19.04 -10.94
CA ARG A 419 22.01 18.04 -11.98
C ARG A 419 22.83 18.61 -13.14
N VAL A 420 23.91 17.91 -13.48
CA VAL A 420 24.76 18.18 -14.64
C VAL A 420 24.58 17.06 -15.66
N VAL A 421 24.25 17.43 -16.89
CA VAL A 421 24.14 16.52 -18.04
C VAL A 421 25.46 16.55 -18.83
N GLY A 422 26.12 15.41 -18.93
CA GLY A 422 27.37 15.21 -19.65
C GLY A 422 27.19 14.73 -21.08
N ARG A 423 28.20 14.04 -21.61
CA ARG A 423 28.18 13.39 -22.94
C ARG A 423 28.14 11.86 -22.81
N PRO A 424 27.47 11.13 -23.71
CA PRO A 424 26.70 11.65 -24.86
C PRO A 424 25.41 12.38 -24.44
N PRO A 425 24.89 13.32 -25.26
CA PRO A 425 23.61 13.97 -25.01
C PRO A 425 22.46 12.94 -25.00
N PRO A 426 21.30 13.28 -24.43
CA PRO A 426 20.15 12.38 -24.43
C PRO A 426 19.68 12.08 -25.86
N GLN A 427 19.31 10.83 -26.08
CA GLN A 427 18.71 10.33 -27.33
C GLN A 427 17.58 9.36 -27.01
N LEU A 428 16.66 9.16 -27.97
CA LEU A 428 15.63 8.14 -27.86
C LEU A 428 16.27 6.75 -27.88
N GLN A 429 16.15 6.01 -26.78
CA GLN A 429 16.70 4.67 -26.59
C GLN A 429 15.99 3.94 -25.46
N TYR A 430 16.24 2.64 -25.33
CA TYR A 430 15.87 1.89 -24.13
C TYR A 430 16.67 2.36 -22.91
N VAL A 431 15.98 2.43 -21.77
CA VAL A 431 16.56 2.90 -20.51
C VAL A 431 17.19 1.72 -19.77
N ASP A 432 18.52 1.73 -19.65
CA ASP A 432 19.23 0.77 -18.80
C ASP A 432 19.04 1.10 -17.32
N ALA A 433 17.95 0.56 -16.78
CA ALA A 433 17.58 0.59 -15.38
C ALA A 433 17.09 -0.79 -14.97
N LEU A 434 17.99 -1.78 -14.96
CA LEU A 434 17.67 -3.15 -14.53
C LEU A 434 17.18 -3.17 -13.07
N GLY A 435 15.97 -3.66 -12.85
CA GLY A 435 15.31 -3.66 -11.54
C GLY A 435 13.92 -4.27 -11.60
N TYR A 436 13.07 -3.93 -10.62
CA TYR A 436 11.69 -4.41 -10.58
C TYR A 436 10.91 -4.14 -11.87
N VAL A 437 11.06 -2.97 -12.50
CA VAL A 437 10.34 -2.63 -13.75
C VAL A 437 10.66 -3.64 -14.86
N SER A 438 11.92 -4.04 -15.00
CA SER A 438 12.37 -5.04 -16.00
C SER A 438 11.72 -6.41 -15.82
N LEU A 439 11.26 -6.73 -14.61
CA LEU A 439 10.67 -8.03 -14.28
C LEU A 439 9.15 -8.09 -14.48
N PHE A 440 8.46 -6.99 -14.79
CA PHE A 440 6.99 -6.97 -14.83
C PHE A 440 6.32 -8.04 -15.71
N PRO A 441 6.85 -8.38 -16.90
CA PRO A 441 6.33 -9.51 -17.68
C PRO A 441 6.37 -10.85 -16.93
N LEU A 442 7.43 -11.10 -16.16
CA LEU A 442 7.56 -12.25 -15.26
C LEU A 442 6.61 -12.12 -14.06
N LEU A 443 6.67 -10.98 -13.34
CA LEU A 443 5.93 -10.75 -12.09
C LEU A 443 4.41 -10.93 -12.27
N LEU A 444 3.86 -10.51 -13.42
CA LEU A 444 2.43 -10.58 -13.71
C LEU A 444 2.03 -11.80 -14.56
N ARG A 445 2.96 -12.77 -14.72
CA ARG A 445 2.73 -14.04 -15.43
C ARG A 445 2.19 -13.80 -16.85
N LEU A 446 2.92 -13.00 -17.62
CA LEU A 446 2.55 -12.60 -19.00
C LEU A 446 3.35 -13.35 -20.08
N LEU A 447 4.38 -14.10 -19.70
CA LEU A 447 5.22 -14.86 -20.63
C LEU A 447 4.74 -16.30 -20.74
N ASP A 448 4.91 -16.90 -21.92
CA ASP A 448 4.75 -18.33 -22.08
C ASP A 448 5.90 -19.09 -21.37
N PRO A 449 5.68 -20.27 -20.77
CA PRO A 449 6.75 -21.07 -20.17
C PRO A 449 7.91 -21.42 -21.12
N HIS A 450 7.68 -21.41 -22.44
CA HIS A 450 8.67 -21.64 -23.49
C HIS A 450 9.18 -20.33 -24.13
N SER A 451 8.79 -19.16 -23.61
CA SER A 451 9.29 -17.88 -24.07
C SER A 451 10.81 -17.83 -24.01
N SER A 452 11.42 -17.38 -25.11
CA SER A 452 12.88 -17.14 -25.18
C SER A 452 13.35 -16.01 -24.24
N ARG A 453 12.42 -15.23 -23.69
CA ARG A 453 12.69 -14.12 -22.77
C ARG A 453 12.64 -14.53 -21.31
N LEU A 454 12.02 -15.67 -20.98
CA LEU A 454 11.88 -16.14 -19.60
C LEU A 454 13.24 -16.47 -18.96
N GLY A 455 14.09 -17.26 -19.65
CA GLY A 455 15.44 -17.58 -19.19
C GLY A 455 16.28 -16.36 -18.82
N PRO A 456 16.49 -15.39 -19.74
CA PRO A 456 17.22 -14.16 -19.46
C PRO A 456 16.71 -13.39 -18.23
N LEU A 457 15.39 -13.33 -18.01
CA LEU A 457 14.82 -12.68 -16.83
C LEU A 457 15.13 -13.44 -15.52
N LEU A 458 15.08 -14.78 -15.55
CA LEU A 458 15.45 -15.60 -14.39
C LEU A 458 16.95 -15.48 -14.06
N ASP A 459 17.80 -15.34 -15.08
CA ASP A 459 19.24 -15.17 -14.92
C ASP A 459 19.57 -13.84 -14.23
N VAL A 460 19.01 -12.71 -14.70
CA VAL A 460 19.24 -11.41 -14.03
C VAL A 460 18.59 -11.31 -12.65
N LEU A 461 17.45 -12.00 -12.44
CA LEU A 461 16.79 -12.09 -11.14
C LEU A 461 17.69 -12.81 -10.11
N SER A 462 18.35 -13.89 -10.52
CA SER A 462 19.16 -14.74 -9.65
C SER A 462 20.64 -14.31 -9.53
N ASP A 463 21.07 -13.31 -10.29
CA ASP A 463 22.45 -12.80 -10.22
C ASP A 463 22.65 -11.87 -9.00
N SER A 464 23.62 -12.22 -8.14
CA SER A 464 23.98 -11.45 -6.95
C SER A 464 24.56 -10.05 -7.26
N ARG A 465 25.14 -9.87 -8.46
CA ARG A 465 25.64 -8.58 -8.96
C ARG A 465 24.50 -7.65 -9.37
N HIS A 466 23.31 -8.21 -9.61
CA HIS A 466 22.13 -7.49 -10.03
C HIS A 466 21.08 -7.48 -8.92
N LEU A 467 20.07 -8.34 -9.00
CA LEU A 467 18.87 -8.25 -8.17
C LEU A 467 18.89 -9.18 -6.96
N TRP A 468 19.69 -10.24 -6.96
CA TRP A 468 19.68 -11.21 -5.87
C TRP A 468 20.47 -10.72 -4.65
N SER A 469 19.79 -10.62 -3.49
CA SER A 469 20.44 -10.37 -2.20
C SER A 469 20.10 -11.48 -1.20
N PRO A 470 20.88 -11.65 -0.10
CA PRO A 470 20.57 -12.60 0.96
C PRO A 470 19.25 -12.33 1.71
N PHE A 471 18.56 -11.23 1.40
CA PHE A 471 17.37 -10.76 2.12
C PHE A 471 16.13 -10.63 1.22
N GLY A 472 16.28 -10.93 -0.08
CA GLY A 472 15.23 -10.78 -1.10
C GLY A 472 15.74 -10.10 -2.38
N LEU A 473 14.84 -9.85 -3.33
CA LEU A 473 15.15 -9.15 -4.57
C LEU A 473 15.28 -7.65 -4.35
N ARG A 474 16.35 -7.05 -4.87
CA ARG A 474 16.58 -5.60 -4.88
C ARG A 474 15.62 -4.88 -5.82
N SER A 475 15.15 -3.70 -5.43
CA SER A 475 14.37 -2.81 -6.31
C SER A 475 15.12 -2.39 -7.57
N LEU A 476 16.44 -2.22 -7.47
CA LEU A 476 17.31 -1.86 -8.58
C LEU A 476 18.63 -2.63 -8.48
N ALA A 477 19.19 -3.03 -9.61
CA ALA A 477 20.43 -3.79 -9.68
C ALA A 477 21.58 -3.08 -8.97
N ALA A 478 22.36 -3.83 -8.17
CA ALA A 478 23.53 -3.28 -7.47
C ALA A 478 24.61 -2.75 -8.42
N SER A 479 24.62 -3.23 -9.67
CA SER A 479 25.48 -2.75 -10.76
C SER A 479 25.00 -1.44 -11.41
N SER A 480 23.81 -0.94 -11.08
CA SER A 480 23.26 0.27 -11.69
C SER A 480 24.00 1.53 -11.21
N PRO A 481 24.25 2.53 -12.08
CA PRO A 481 24.79 3.82 -11.66
C PRO A 481 23.84 4.59 -10.72
N PHE A 482 22.56 4.23 -10.66
CA PHE A 482 21.58 4.82 -9.75
C PHE A 482 21.42 4.07 -8.43
N TYR A 483 22.07 2.91 -8.26
CA TYR A 483 21.98 2.13 -7.01
C TYR A 483 22.47 2.96 -5.81
N GLY A 484 21.62 3.08 -4.79
CA GLY A 484 21.88 3.85 -3.59
C GLY A 484 22.06 5.36 -3.80
N GLN A 485 21.75 5.90 -4.98
CA GLN A 485 21.88 7.33 -5.26
C GLN A 485 20.65 8.10 -4.80
N ARG A 486 20.87 9.15 -4.00
CA ARG A 486 19.83 10.15 -3.67
C ARG A 486 19.35 10.86 -4.93
N ASN A 487 18.08 11.28 -4.94
CA ASN A 487 17.51 11.98 -6.09
C ASN A 487 17.68 13.50 -6.02
N SER A 488 17.77 14.05 -4.81
CA SER A 488 18.03 15.46 -4.51
C SER A 488 18.79 15.56 -3.18
N GLU A 489 18.99 16.77 -2.65
CA GLU A 489 19.56 16.96 -1.32
C GLU A 489 18.68 16.34 -0.20
N HIS A 490 17.36 16.34 -0.40
CA HIS A 490 16.38 15.93 0.61
C HIS A 490 15.67 14.62 0.29
N ASP A 491 15.87 14.07 -0.91
CA ASP A 491 15.28 12.79 -1.35
C ASP A 491 16.33 11.66 -1.30
N PRO A 492 16.44 10.89 -0.20
CA PRO A 492 17.28 9.69 -0.14
C PRO A 492 16.81 8.62 -1.16
N PRO A 493 17.67 7.63 -1.50
CA PRO A 493 17.25 6.53 -2.37
C PRO A 493 16.09 5.74 -1.74
N TYR A 494 15.08 5.41 -2.56
CA TYR A 494 13.91 4.67 -2.11
C TYR A 494 13.75 3.34 -2.87
N TRP A 495 13.33 3.37 -4.12
CA TRP A 495 13.25 2.23 -5.05
C TRP A 495 14.56 2.02 -5.83
N ARG A 496 15.70 2.26 -5.17
CA ARG A 496 17.06 2.24 -5.76
C ARG A 496 18.00 1.25 -5.08
N GLY A 497 17.48 0.09 -4.70
CA GLY A 497 18.28 -1.03 -4.16
C GLY A 497 17.60 -1.78 -3.02
N ALA A 498 16.80 -1.09 -2.19
CA ALA A 498 16.10 -1.69 -1.06
C ALA A 498 15.15 -2.81 -1.49
N VAL A 499 14.86 -3.72 -0.57
CA VAL A 499 13.98 -4.89 -0.75
C VAL A 499 12.57 -4.55 -0.28
N TRP A 500 11.58 -4.78 -1.14
CA TRP A 500 10.17 -4.47 -0.90
C TRP A 500 9.28 -5.71 -0.99
N LEU A 501 8.39 -5.89 0.00
CA LEU A 501 7.69 -7.17 0.13
C LEU A 501 6.59 -7.38 -0.92
N ASN A 502 5.89 -6.33 -1.34
CA ASN A 502 4.87 -6.41 -2.40
C ASN A 502 5.42 -7.01 -3.70
N VAL A 503 6.54 -6.49 -4.21
CA VAL A 503 7.14 -7.00 -5.46
C VAL A 503 7.79 -8.37 -5.26
N ASN A 504 8.42 -8.61 -4.10
CA ASN A 504 8.95 -9.94 -3.77
C ASN A 504 7.84 -10.99 -3.68
N TYR A 505 6.65 -10.64 -3.17
CA TYR A 505 5.50 -11.53 -3.16
C TYR A 505 5.01 -11.87 -4.57
N LEU A 506 4.93 -10.88 -5.47
CA LEU A 506 4.61 -11.13 -6.89
C LEU A 506 5.67 -12.04 -7.55
N ALA A 507 6.96 -11.82 -7.26
CA ALA A 507 8.04 -12.66 -7.76
C ALA A 507 7.95 -14.09 -7.25
N LEU A 508 7.68 -14.29 -5.96
CA LEU A 508 7.43 -15.62 -5.39
C LEU A 508 6.26 -16.32 -6.09
N GLY A 509 5.14 -15.61 -6.29
CA GLY A 509 3.99 -16.16 -7.00
C GLY A 509 4.29 -16.51 -8.46
N ALA A 510 5.09 -15.70 -9.16
CA ALA A 510 5.53 -16.00 -10.52
C ALA A 510 6.47 -17.21 -10.57
N LEU A 511 7.49 -17.26 -9.71
CA LEU A 511 8.44 -18.38 -9.65
C LEU A 511 7.73 -19.69 -9.25
N HIS A 512 6.77 -19.63 -8.32
CA HIS A 512 5.91 -20.77 -8.00
C HIS A 512 5.11 -21.24 -9.22
N HIS A 513 4.49 -20.31 -9.95
CA HIS A 513 3.72 -20.63 -11.16
C HIS A 513 4.58 -21.30 -12.23
N TYR A 514 5.70 -20.71 -12.64
CA TYR A 514 6.57 -21.29 -13.67
C TYR A 514 7.31 -22.54 -13.18
N GLY A 515 7.52 -22.70 -11.87
CA GLY A 515 8.07 -23.93 -11.28
C GLY A 515 7.11 -25.13 -11.33
N HIS A 516 5.81 -24.89 -11.53
CA HIS A 516 4.77 -25.93 -11.62
C HIS A 516 4.24 -26.16 -13.03
N LEU A 517 4.71 -25.41 -14.03
CA LEU A 517 4.35 -25.59 -15.43
C LEU A 517 5.45 -26.32 -16.18
N GLU A 518 5.07 -27.17 -17.14
CA GLU A 518 6.02 -27.80 -18.04
C GLU A 518 6.71 -26.73 -18.92
N GLY A 519 8.03 -26.76 -18.97
CA GLY A 519 8.83 -25.85 -19.78
C GLY A 519 10.33 -25.96 -19.48
N PRO A 520 11.18 -25.38 -20.34
CA PRO A 520 12.64 -25.48 -20.22
C PRO A 520 13.21 -24.86 -18.94
N HIS A 521 12.47 -23.93 -18.31
CA HIS A 521 12.91 -23.20 -17.12
C HIS A 521 12.24 -23.64 -15.82
N GLN A 522 11.43 -24.70 -15.84
CA GLN A 522 10.65 -25.17 -14.69
C GLN A 522 11.52 -25.41 -13.45
N ALA A 523 12.59 -26.21 -13.59
CA ALA A 523 13.49 -26.55 -12.48
C ALA A 523 14.22 -25.33 -11.92
N GLN A 524 14.62 -24.38 -12.78
CA GLN A 524 15.26 -23.13 -12.36
C GLN A 524 14.28 -22.27 -11.55
N ALA A 525 13.04 -22.11 -12.03
CA ALA A 525 12.01 -21.33 -11.34
C ALA A 525 11.65 -21.94 -9.97
N ALA A 526 11.49 -23.26 -9.88
CA ALA A 526 11.20 -23.96 -8.62
C ALA A 526 12.32 -23.79 -7.59
N LYS A 527 13.58 -23.89 -8.02
CA LYS A 527 14.75 -23.64 -7.16
C LYS A 527 14.77 -22.21 -6.64
N LEU A 528 14.61 -21.23 -7.54
CA LEU A 528 14.64 -19.81 -7.17
C LEU A 528 13.48 -19.42 -6.25
N HIS A 529 12.30 -20.02 -6.43
CA HIS A 529 11.18 -19.84 -5.51
C HIS A 529 11.55 -20.25 -4.08
N SER A 530 12.09 -21.45 -3.91
CA SER A 530 12.47 -21.99 -2.60
C SER A 530 13.53 -21.12 -1.91
N GLU A 531 14.58 -20.73 -2.64
CA GLU A 531 15.67 -19.91 -2.10
C GLU A 531 15.21 -18.48 -1.78
N LEU A 532 14.41 -17.85 -2.65
CA LEU A 532 13.90 -16.50 -2.42
C LEU A 532 12.95 -16.47 -1.21
N ARG A 533 12.07 -17.47 -1.09
CA ARG A 533 11.12 -17.59 0.02
C ARG A 533 11.86 -17.68 1.34
N ALA A 534 12.89 -18.53 1.43
CA ALA A 534 13.72 -18.68 2.62
C ALA A 534 14.42 -17.36 3.00
N ASN A 535 15.00 -16.64 2.03
CA ASN A 535 15.68 -15.37 2.27
C ASN A 535 14.73 -14.29 2.79
N VAL A 536 13.57 -14.13 2.15
CA VAL A 536 12.58 -13.12 2.49
C VAL A 536 11.95 -13.40 3.87
N VAL A 537 11.42 -14.60 4.08
CA VAL A 537 10.78 -14.98 5.35
C VAL A 537 11.80 -14.93 6.49
N GLY A 538 12.99 -15.49 6.27
CA GLY A 538 14.05 -15.50 7.27
C GLY A 538 14.50 -14.09 7.66
N ASN A 539 14.59 -13.15 6.71
CA ASN A 539 14.96 -11.77 7.05
C ASN A 539 13.85 -11.03 7.81
N VAL A 540 12.60 -11.12 7.35
CA VAL A 540 11.47 -10.47 8.04
C VAL A 540 11.33 -11.00 9.47
N LEU A 541 11.47 -12.32 9.68
CA LEU A 541 11.46 -12.94 11.00
C LEU A 541 12.57 -12.39 11.91
N ARG A 542 13.82 -12.36 11.42
CA ARG A 542 14.96 -11.84 12.19
C ARG A 542 14.74 -10.38 12.59
N GLN A 543 14.25 -9.55 11.69
CA GLN A 543 13.99 -8.14 11.99
C GLN A 543 12.81 -7.97 12.96
N PHE A 544 11.76 -8.77 12.80
CA PHE A 544 10.63 -8.77 13.73
C PHE A 544 11.08 -9.17 15.15
N GLN A 545 11.92 -10.18 15.29
CA GLN A 545 12.48 -10.58 16.58
C GLN A 545 13.42 -9.51 17.18
N ALA A 546 14.25 -8.87 16.35
CA ALA A 546 15.21 -7.87 16.79
C ALA A 546 14.56 -6.53 17.18
N THR A 547 13.49 -6.13 16.49
CA THR A 547 12.92 -4.78 16.64
C THR A 547 11.46 -4.75 17.11
N GLY A 548 10.75 -5.88 17.06
CA GLY A 548 9.31 -5.96 17.34
C GLY A 548 8.41 -5.36 16.25
N PHE A 549 8.93 -5.13 15.03
CA PHE A 549 8.19 -4.43 13.97
C PHE A 549 8.33 -5.11 12.61
N LEU A 550 7.27 -4.98 11.80
CA LEU A 550 7.32 -5.11 10.35
C LEU A 550 7.60 -3.72 9.75
N TRP A 551 8.49 -3.68 8.77
CA TRP A 551 9.00 -2.45 8.15
C TRP A 551 8.55 -2.30 6.70
N GLU A 552 8.54 -1.06 6.23
CA GLU A 552 8.15 -0.68 4.86
C GLU A 552 9.05 -1.32 3.81
N GLN A 553 10.36 -1.29 4.06
CA GLN A 553 11.40 -1.87 3.21
C GLN A 553 12.56 -2.40 4.05
N TYR A 554 13.42 -3.21 3.44
CA TYR A 554 14.60 -3.80 4.08
C TYR A 554 15.88 -3.47 3.31
N SER A 555 16.99 -3.27 4.02
CA SER A 555 18.28 -3.10 3.37
C SER A 555 18.69 -4.36 2.61
N ASP A 556 19.15 -4.21 1.37
CA ASP A 556 19.71 -5.30 0.59
C ASP A 556 21.14 -5.69 1.01
N ARG A 557 21.76 -4.94 1.93
CA ARG A 557 23.15 -5.13 2.37
C ARG A 557 23.25 -5.90 3.68
N ASP A 558 22.41 -5.56 4.66
CA ASP A 558 22.43 -6.17 5.99
C ASP A 558 21.05 -6.66 6.46
N GLY A 559 20.01 -6.52 5.63
CA GLY A 559 18.67 -6.97 5.94
C GLY A 559 17.91 -6.10 6.95
N ARG A 560 18.50 -5.03 7.50
CA ARG A 560 17.84 -4.23 8.55
C ARG A 560 16.56 -3.59 8.03
N GLY A 561 15.54 -3.50 8.90
CA GLY A 561 14.32 -2.76 8.62
C GLY A 561 14.59 -1.26 8.40
N MET A 562 13.96 -0.68 7.38
CA MET A 562 14.12 0.72 6.97
C MET A 562 12.76 1.36 6.64
N GLY A 563 12.71 2.69 6.62
CA GLY A 563 11.48 3.44 6.32
C GLY A 563 10.48 3.45 7.47
N CYS A 564 9.19 3.51 7.12
CA CYS A 564 8.10 3.60 8.08
C CYS A 564 7.90 2.29 8.84
N ARG A 565 7.47 2.40 10.11
CA ARG A 565 7.02 1.29 10.96
C ARG A 565 6.05 1.76 12.05
N PRO A 566 5.11 0.92 12.51
CA PRO A 566 4.77 -0.40 11.97
C PRO A 566 4.21 -0.26 10.54
N PHE A 567 4.75 -1.03 9.60
CA PHE A 567 4.26 -1.12 8.24
C PHE A 567 3.59 -2.48 8.09
N GLN A 568 2.37 -2.58 8.60
CA GLN A 568 1.52 -3.77 8.48
C GLN A 568 0.57 -3.63 7.28
N GLY A 569 0.97 -2.84 6.28
CA GLY A 569 0.43 -2.84 4.93
C GLY A 569 0.90 -4.07 4.15
N TRP A 570 1.48 -3.89 2.96
CA TRP A 570 1.91 -5.04 2.14
C TRP A 570 2.99 -5.92 2.78
N THR A 571 3.72 -5.46 3.80
CA THR A 571 4.70 -6.32 4.50
C THR A 571 4.00 -7.47 5.25
N SER A 572 2.69 -7.37 5.46
CA SER A 572 1.86 -8.47 5.98
C SER A 572 1.75 -9.65 5.00
N LEU A 573 2.08 -9.47 3.71
CA LEU A 573 2.15 -10.56 2.73
C LEU A 573 3.19 -11.63 3.07
N VAL A 574 4.06 -11.41 4.06
CA VAL A 574 4.96 -12.45 4.59
C VAL A 574 4.17 -13.67 5.08
N LEU A 575 2.94 -13.45 5.58
CA LEU A 575 2.04 -14.54 5.95
C LEU A 575 1.64 -15.38 4.74
N LEU A 576 1.25 -14.75 3.62
CA LEU A 576 0.92 -15.49 2.40
C LEU A 576 2.14 -16.18 1.78
N ALA A 577 3.32 -15.55 1.87
CA ALA A 577 4.57 -16.18 1.46
C ALA A 577 4.89 -17.43 2.31
N MET A 578 4.71 -17.37 3.64
CA MET A 578 4.87 -18.54 4.52
C MET A 578 3.81 -19.61 4.23
N ALA A 579 2.58 -19.21 3.93
CA ALA A 579 1.52 -20.11 3.53
C ALA A 579 1.64 -20.62 2.08
N GLU A 580 2.56 -20.08 1.24
CA GLU A 580 2.67 -20.44 -0.18
C GLU A 580 1.34 -20.28 -0.95
N ASP A 581 0.59 -19.26 -0.56
CA ASP A 581 -0.74 -18.94 -1.06
C ASP A 581 -0.63 -17.73 -2.00
N TYR A 582 -0.49 -17.97 -3.31
CA TYR A 582 -0.11 -16.92 -4.30
C TYR A 582 -1.25 -16.34 -5.11
#